data_AF-A0A934CK48-F1
#
_entry.id   AF-A0A934CK48-F1
#
_cell.length_a   1.000
_cell.length_b   1.000
_cell.length_c   1.000
_cell.angle_alpha   90.00
_cell.angle_beta   90.00
_cell.angle_gamma   90.00
#
_symmetry.space_group_name_H-M   'P 1'
#
loop_
_entity.id
_entity.type
_entity.pdbx_description
1 polymer ?
#
loop_
_entity_poly.entity_id
_entity_poly.type
_entity_poly.pdbx_seq_one_letter_code
_entity_poly.pdbx_strand_id
1 'polypeptide(L)'
;QSILQRIKTLPWPKRRRFEQKEMDTDKFVERQLNDTRYICVEVKKYLQQTGVRVEISKGEATAALRHRWNLNMILAEDGSSEKNRADHRHHAIDAIIIALTSRSLFQKLSRLSAQSGIALSERGFRLSNPWQSFYEDIRVKIEAITISYASSHKISGALHEETAYGYSSHDRSFAYRKPLSSLTNNEVEKIRDNKIKQLVLARIAQFSSNLKKALGDVNNPLMHVDGKTPIKSVRLAVNLNQNTVRGIKNLEGKNYKFFKYGNNHHVEIIENINTSERRGLFVTAIEAAKRARIDKTGIILREHGTEWRFVMSLCINDMVEIQDNGIKKCYRVQNMSGGKQFEITLKQHHDALSDRNENTLRIRSNKDIKRISRKTFIDPLGNNFACND
;
A
#
# COMPACT_ATOMS: atom_id res chain seq x y z
N GLN A 1 3.50 0.16 36.44
CA GLN A 1 4.63 0.82 37.12
C GLN A 1 5.76 -0.16 37.50
N SER A 2 5.50 -1.43 37.85
CA SER A 2 6.55 -2.40 38.22
C SER A 2 7.54 -2.74 37.09
N ILE A 3 7.08 -2.80 35.83
CA ILE A 3 7.96 -3.03 34.66
C ILE A 3 9.00 -1.91 34.51
N LEU A 4 8.61 -0.64 34.69
CA LEU A 4 9.52 0.50 34.53
C LEU A 4 10.61 0.54 35.59
N GLN A 5 10.37 0.01 36.79
CA GLN A 5 11.40 -0.15 37.81
C GLN A 5 12.36 -1.30 37.48
N ARG A 6 11.84 -2.42 36.96
CA ARG A 6 12.65 -3.61 36.61
C ARG A 6 13.58 -3.38 35.43
N ILE A 7 13.21 -2.52 34.48
CA ILE A 7 14.03 -2.22 33.30
C ILE A 7 15.13 -1.18 33.55
N LYS A 8 15.22 -0.57 34.75
CA LYS A 8 16.24 0.44 35.06
C LYS A 8 17.67 -0.07 34.92
N THR A 9 17.88 -1.38 35.11
CA THR A 9 19.18 -2.04 34.98
C THR A 9 19.59 -2.34 33.54
N LEU A 10 18.68 -2.16 32.57
CA LEU A 10 18.97 -2.40 31.16
C LEU A 10 19.70 -1.19 30.53
N PRO A 11 20.56 -1.41 29.53
CA PRO A 11 21.18 -0.32 28.76
C PRO A 11 20.14 0.65 28.20
N TRP A 12 20.47 1.94 28.19
CA TRP A 12 19.55 3.03 27.81
C TRP A 12 18.80 2.79 26.48
N PRO A 13 19.44 2.31 25.38
CA PRO A 13 18.73 2.04 24.13
C PRO A 13 17.64 0.96 24.26
N LYS A 14 17.82 0.00 25.16
CA LYS A 14 16.86 -1.08 25.43
C LYS A 14 15.76 -0.60 26.37
N ARG A 15 16.11 0.17 27.40
CA ARG A 15 15.15 0.79 28.33
C ARG A 15 14.18 1.74 27.61
N ARG A 16 14.69 2.61 26.74
CA ARG A 16 13.88 3.53 25.91
C ARG A 16 12.80 2.78 25.12
N ARG A 17 13.11 1.60 24.57
CA ARG A 17 12.15 0.77 23.82
C ARG A 17 11.00 0.24 24.68
N PHE A 18 11.23 -0.02 25.97
CA PHE A 18 10.17 -0.42 26.91
C PHE A 18 9.34 0.76 27.41
N GLU A 19 9.91 1.98 27.37
CA GLU A 19 9.24 3.23 27.77
C GLU A 19 8.41 3.85 26.62
N GLN A 20 8.65 3.43 25.37
CA GLN A 20 7.90 3.88 24.19
C GLN A 20 6.43 3.43 24.25
N LYS A 21 5.52 4.40 24.18
CA LYS A 21 4.06 4.16 24.16
C LYS A 21 3.52 3.93 22.75
N GLU A 22 4.23 4.41 21.74
CA GLU A 22 3.89 4.29 20.32
C GLU A 22 5.00 3.54 19.60
N MET A 23 4.63 2.82 18.53
CA MET A 23 5.60 2.09 17.72
C MET A 23 6.51 3.07 16.99
N ASP A 24 7.80 2.95 17.26
CA ASP A 24 8.85 3.72 16.59
C ASP A 24 9.00 3.25 15.14
N THR A 25 8.42 4.01 14.21
CA THR A 25 8.48 3.77 12.77
C THR A 25 9.90 3.91 12.21
N ASP A 26 10.81 4.56 12.93
CA ASP A 26 12.18 4.83 12.46
C ASP A 26 12.98 3.54 12.26
N LYS A 27 12.71 2.47 13.03
CA LYS A 27 13.35 1.15 12.83
C LYS A 27 13.00 0.50 11.49
N PHE A 28 11.81 0.77 10.97
CA PHE A 28 11.42 0.27 9.65
C PHE A 28 12.22 0.98 8.56
N VAL A 29 12.42 2.30 8.72
CA VAL A 29 13.26 3.12 7.85
C VAL A 29 14.72 2.67 7.93
N GLU A 30 15.28 2.44 9.12
CA GLU A 30 16.64 1.94 9.31
C GLU A 30 16.88 0.60 8.61
N ARG A 31 15.91 -0.32 8.66
CA ARG A 31 16.00 -1.60 7.95
C ARG A 31 16.04 -1.40 6.43
N GLN A 32 15.16 -0.55 5.88
CA GLN A 32 15.19 -0.23 4.45
C GLN A 32 16.49 0.46 4.02
N LEU A 33 17.05 1.32 4.88
CA LEU A 33 18.34 1.96 4.62
C LEU A 33 19.50 0.95 4.60
N ASN A 34 19.49 -0.05 5.50
CA ASN A 34 20.47 -1.12 5.49
C ASN A 34 20.36 -2.01 4.25
N ASP A 35 19.13 -2.38 3.87
CA ASP A 35 18.87 -3.17 2.65
C ASP A 35 19.35 -2.40 1.40
N THR A 36 19.06 -1.10 1.32
CA THR A 36 19.53 -0.22 0.23
C THR A 36 21.05 -0.21 0.16
N ARG A 37 21.73 -0.09 1.31
CA ARG A 37 23.19 -0.06 1.39
C ARG A 37 23.80 -1.38 0.92
N TYR A 38 23.20 -2.51 1.31
CA TYR A 38 23.62 -3.84 0.87
C TYR A 38 23.44 -4.03 -0.64
N ILE A 39 22.27 -3.64 -1.19
CA ILE A 39 21.99 -3.70 -2.63
C ILE A 39 23.05 -2.91 -3.42
N CYS A 40 23.38 -1.68 -3.00
CA CYS A 40 24.40 -0.88 -3.68
C CYS A 40 25.78 -1.56 -3.69
N VAL A 41 26.16 -2.21 -2.59
CA VAL A 41 27.43 -2.95 -2.51
C VAL A 41 27.44 -4.13 -3.48
N GLU A 42 26.35 -4.89 -3.53
CA GLU A 42 26.28 -6.09 -4.36
C GLU A 42 26.17 -5.75 -5.86
N VAL A 43 25.35 -4.75 -6.21
CA VAL A 43 25.26 -4.21 -7.58
C VAL A 43 26.62 -3.73 -8.07
N LYS A 44 27.38 -3.03 -7.22
CA LYS A 44 28.75 -2.64 -7.58
C LYS A 44 29.61 -3.85 -7.92
N LYS A 45 29.66 -4.86 -7.04
CA LYS A 45 30.49 -6.06 -7.28
C LYS A 45 30.11 -6.74 -8.57
N TYR A 46 28.80 -6.88 -8.82
CA TYR A 46 28.27 -7.50 -10.03
C TYR A 46 28.70 -6.73 -11.29
N LEU A 47 28.49 -5.41 -11.33
CA LEU A 47 28.86 -4.58 -12.48
C LEU A 47 30.38 -4.52 -12.71
N GLN A 48 31.19 -4.61 -11.65
CA GLN A 48 32.65 -4.67 -11.81
C GLN A 48 33.13 -5.92 -12.55
N GLN A 49 32.35 -7.00 -12.57
CA GLN A 49 32.67 -8.22 -13.34
C GLN A 49 32.65 -7.97 -14.86
N THR A 50 31.94 -6.95 -15.34
CA THR A 50 31.89 -6.61 -16.77
C THR A 50 33.12 -5.83 -17.24
N GLY A 51 34.09 -5.57 -16.36
CA GLY A 51 35.28 -4.77 -16.66
C GLY A 51 35.04 -3.25 -16.73
N VAL A 52 33.82 -2.79 -16.43
CA VAL A 52 33.49 -1.36 -16.42
C VAL A 52 33.91 -0.74 -15.10
N ARG A 53 34.38 0.52 -15.16
CA ARG A 53 34.68 1.31 -13.97
C ARG A 53 33.37 1.72 -13.28
N VAL A 54 33.18 1.24 -12.05
CA VAL A 54 32.01 1.54 -11.22
C VAL A 54 32.41 2.41 -10.03
N GLU A 55 31.79 3.59 -9.93
CA GLU A 55 31.98 4.53 -8.82
C GLU A 55 30.75 4.58 -7.92
N ILE A 56 30.95 4.87 -6.64
CA ILE A 56 29.86 5.05 -5.67
C ILE A 56 29.88 6.49 -5.18
N SER A 57 28.72 7.15 -5.23
CA SER A 57 28.49 8.41 -4.53
C SER A 57 27.83 8.17 -3.17
N LYS A 58 28.13 9.03 -2.18
CA LYS A 58 27.43 9.05 -0.88
C LYS A 58 26.21 9.96 -0.99
N GLY A 59 25.10 9.57 -0.35
CA GLY A 59 23.84 10.33 -0.39
C GLY A 59 23.99 11.78 0.09
N GLU A 60 24.86 12.06 1.06
CA GLU A 60 25.15 13.42 1.52
C GLU A 60 25.79 14.28 0.42
N ALA A 61 26.74 13.73 -0.33
CA ALA A 61 27.38 14.43 -1.45
C ALA A 61 26.35 14.75 -2.55
N THR A 62 25.49 13.77 -2.89
CA THR A 62 24.40 13.97 -3.85
C THR A 62 23.43 15.04 -3.38
N ALA A 63 23.06 15.05 -2.09
CA ALA A 63 22.17 16.06 -1.52
C ALA A 63 22.76 17.47 -1.57
N ALA A 64 24.05 17.61 -1.23
CA ALA A 64 24.75 18.88 -1.27
C ALA A 64 24.85 19.43 -2.70
N LEU A 65 25.21 18.58 -3.67
CA LEU A 65 25.26 18.96 -5.09
C LEU A 65 23.88 19.35 -5.63
N ARG A 66 22.83 18.58 -5.29
CA ARG A 66 21.44 18.90 -5.68
C ARG A 66 21.02 20.28 -5.23
N HIS A 67 21.29 20.59 -3.97
CA HIS A 67 20.96 21.87 -3.36
C HIS A 67 21.75 22.99 -4.03
N ARG A 68 23.05 22.80 -4.29
CA ARG A 68 23.91 23.83 -4.90
C ARG A 68 23.57 24.14 -6.34
N TRP A 69 23.08 23.16 -7.09
CA TRP A 69 22.57 23.36 -8.44
C TRP A 69 21.08 23.77 -8.47
N ASN A 70 20.46 24.04 -7.32
CA ASN A 70 19.05 24.41 -7.17
C ASN A 70 18.04 23.40 -7.76
N LEU A 71 18.45 22.15 -8.02
CA LEU A 71 17.60 21.15 -8.66
C LEU A 71 16.45 20.66 -7.75
N ASN A 72 16.47 20.99 -6.45
CA ASN A 72 15.33 20.74 -5.55
C ASN A 72 14.08 21.50 -6.00
N MET A 73 14.26 22.70 -6.57
CA MET A 73 13.15 23.59 -6.95
C MET A 73 12.35 23.09 -8.15
N ILE A 74 12.92 22.18 -8.96
CA ILE A 74 12.28 21.64 -10.17
C ILE A 74 10.93 20.98 -9.87
N LEU A 75 10.81 20.33 -8.70
CA LEU A 75 9.61 19.61 -8.28
C LEU A 75 8.92 20.27 -7.07
N ALA A 76 9.34 21.46 -6.66
CA ALA A 76 8.77 22.16 -5.52
C ALA A 76 7.66 23.10 -6.00
N GLU A 77 6.40 22.71 -5.81
CA GLU A 77 5.24 23.53 -6.18
C GLU A 77 5.16 24.83 -5.37
N ASP A 78 5.69 24.82 -4.14
CA ASP A 78 5.75 25.96 -3.22
C ASP A 78 7.02 26.81 -3.36
N GLY A 79 7.90 26.46 -4.30
CA GLY A 79 9.20 27.12 -4.48
C GLY A 79 10.20 26.84 -3.36
N SER A 80 9.94 25.85 -2.49
CA SER A 80 10.89 25.46 -1.45
C SER A 80 12.18 24.89 -2.03
N SER A 81 13.29 25.08 -1.32
CA SER A 81 14.57 24.43 -1.65
C SER A 81 14.66 23.01 -1.06
N GLU A 82 13.57 22.51 -0.49
CA GLU A 82 13.52 21.17 0.09
C GLU A 82 13.29 20.12 -0.99
N LYS A 83 13.78 18.91 -0.73
CA LYS A 83 13.61 17.81 -1.67
C LYS A 83 12.17 17.31 -1.59
N ASN A 84 11.38 17.55 -2.63
CA ASN A 84 10.04 17.00 -2.72
C ASN A 84 10.07 15.45 -2.83
N ARG A 85 9.70 14.77 -1.74
CA ARG A 85 9.59 13.31 -1.66
C ARG A 85 8.24 12.77 -2.14
N ALA A 86 7.26 13.65 -2.34
CA ALA A 86 5.93 13.31 -2.82
C ALA A 86 5.89 13.05 -4.34
N ASP A 87 6.98 13.31 -5.07
CA ASP A 87 7.08 13.06 -6.51
C ASP A 87 8.24 12.10 -6.85
N HIS A 88 7.96 10.96 -7.47
CA HIS A 88 8.94 9.93 -7.82
C HIS A 88 10.06 10.41 -8.76
N ARG A 89 9.84 11.47 -9.55
CA ARG A 89 10.84 12.01 -10.48
C ARG A 89 12.07 12.56 -9.76
N HIS A 90 12.01 12.78 -8.44
CA HIS A 90 13.19 13.14 -7.65
C HIS A 90 14.32 12.09 -7.73
N HIS A 91 13.99 10.82 -8.01
CA HIS A 91 15.00 9.77 -8.23
C HIS A 91 15.79 10.01 -9.52
N ALA A 92 15.16 10.53 -10.57
CA ALA A 92 15.85 10.90 -11.80
C ALA A 92 16.80 12.09 -11.58
N ILE A 93 16.38 13.08 -10.77
CA ILE A 93 17.25 14.20 -10.37
C ILE A 93 18.48 13.69 -9.61
N ASP A 94 18.29 12.77 -8.66
CA ASP A 94 19.42 12.13 -7.95
C ASP A 94 20.36 11.39 -8.92
N ALA A 95 19.81 10.67 -9.90
CA ALA A 95 20.60 9.95 -10.90
C ALA A 95 21.43 10.89 -11.79
N ILE A 96 20.86 12.02 -12.23
CA ILE A 96 21.57 13.05 -12.99
C ILE A 96 22.77 13.59 -12.20
N ILE A 97 22.56 13.87 -10.91
CA ILE A 97 23.63 14.38 -10.04
C ILE A 97 24.74 13.34 -9.89
N ILE A 98 24.38 12.08 -9.67
CA ILE A 98 25.35 10.98 -9.57
C ILE A 98 26.15 10.89 -10.86
N ALA A 99 25.51 10.96 -12.03
CA ALA A 99 26.18 10.91 -13.33
C ALA A 99 27.15 12.08 -13.56
N LEU A 100 26.81 13.28 -13.07
CA LEU A 100 27.64 14.48 -13.17
C LEU A 100 28.71 14.59 -12.09
N THR A 101 28.68 13.69 -11.09
CA THR A 101 29.66 13.69 -10.00
C THR A 101 30.91 12.92 -10.40
N SER A 102 31.92 13.63 -10.88
CA SER A 102 33.22 13.03 -11.16
C SER A 102 33.95 12.62 -9.86
N ARG A 103 34.89 11.67 -9.97
CA ARG A 103 35.77 11.28 -8.85
C ARG A 103 36.50 12.46 -8.21
N SER A 104 36.96 13.43 -9.00
CA SER A 104 37.67 14.60 -8.49
C SER A 104 36.74 15.53 -7.70
N LEU A 105 35.52 15.76 -8.22
CA LEU A 105 34.48 16.51 -7.52
C LEU A 105 34.09 15.81 -6.21
N PHE A 106 33.86 14.49 -6.26
CA PHE A 106 33.55 13.70 -5.06
C PHE A 106 34.67 13.76 -4.02
N GLN A 107 35.93 13.62 -4.42
CA GLN A 107 37.08 13.75 -3.50
C GLN A 107 37.17 15.15 -2.88
N LYS A 108 36.93 16.20 -3.67
CA LYS A 108 36.86 17.59 -3.16
C LYS A 108 35.78 17.72 -2.09
N LEU A 109 34.57 17.22 -2.36
CA LEU A 109 33.46 17.21 -1.41
C LEU A 109 33.78 16.40 -0.15
N SER A 110 34.41 15.23 -0.29
CA SER A 110 34.80 14.40 0.85
C SER A 110 35.87 15.07 1.72
N ARG A 111 36.84 15.76 1.13
CA ARG A 111 37.84 16.53 1.89
C ARG A 111 37.19 17.70 2.62
N LEU A 112 36.28 18.41 1.96
CA LEU A 112 35.50 19.47 2.58
C LEU A 112 34.66 18.93 3.74
N SER A 113 34.02 17.76 3.60
CA SER A 113 33.28 17.12 4.69
C SER A 113 34.19 16.81 5.89
N ALA A 114 35.35 16.18 5.64
CA ALA A 114 36.28 15.75 6.69
C ALA A 114 36.93 16.91 7.48
N GLN A 115 37.05 18.09 6.87
CA GLN A 115 37.68 19.26 7.49
C GLN A 115 36.76 20.00 8.49
N SER A 116 35.56 19.49 8.80
CA SER A 116 34.65 20.18 9.72
C SER A 116 33.59 19.30 10.37
N GLY A 117 32.97 19.80 11.43
CA GLY A 117 31.76 19.24 12.03
C GLY A 117 30.42 19.72 11.44
N ILE A 118 30.41 20.47 10.32
CA ILE A 118 29.19 21.07 9.74
C ILE A 118 28.79 20.33 8.45
N ALA A 119 27.49 20.15 8.22
CA ALA A 119 26.95 19.45 7.06
C ALA A 119 27.37 20.09 5.72
N LEU A 120 27.60 19.26 4.70
CA LEU A 120 28.09 19.71 3.40
C LEU A 120 27.10 20.62 2.65
N SER A 121 25.80 20.46 2.90
CA SER A 121 24.73 21.31 2.37
C SER A 121 24.81 22.75 2.89
N GLU A 122 25.13 22.91 4.18
CA GLU A 122 25.24 24.21 4.86
C GLU A 122 26.52 24.96 4.47
N ARG A 123 27.53 24.24 3.99
CA ARG A 123 28.78 24.83 3.48
C ARG A 123 28.58 25.52 2.14
N GLY A 124 28.78 26.83 2.12
CA GLY A 124 28.86 27.63 0.89
C GLY A 124 30.11 27.28 0.06
N PHE A 125 30.06 26.22 -0.75
CA PHE A 125 31.08 25.98 -1.77
C PHE A 125 30.59 26.49 -3.14
N ARG A 126 31.48 27.16 -3.87
CA ARG A 126 31.19 27.59 -5.25
C ARG A 126 31.24 26.39 -6.17
N LEU A 127 30.16 26.20 -6.92
CA LEU A 127 30.04 25.20 -7.96
C LEU A 127 29.38 25.86 -9.16
N SER A 128 30.09 25.92 -10.27
CA SER A 128 29.52 26.40 -11.52
C SER A 128 28.52 25.36 -12.05
N ASN A 129 27.54 25.84 -12.81
CA ASN A 129 26.71 24.95 -13.60
C ASN A 129 27.60 24.19 -14.59
N PRO A 130 27.33 22.89 -14.83
CA PRO A 130 28.08 22.10 -15.81
C PRO A 130 28.02 22.69 -17.23
N TRP A 131 26.93 23.37 -17.60
CA TRP A 131 26.77 24.14 -18.83
C TRP A 131 25.76 25.30 -18.64
N GLN A 132 25.62 26.18 -19.65
CA GLN A 132 24.86 27.44 -19.54
C GLN A 132 23.37 27.23 -19.21
N SER A 133 22.67 26.38 -19.98
CA SER A 133 21.24 26.07 -19.86
C SER A 133 20.93 24.93 -18.88
N PHE A 134 21.87 24.58 -17.99
CA PHE A 134 21.83 23.37 -17.14
C PHE A 134 20.49 23.12 -16.45
N TYR A 135 20.00 24.13 -15.72
CA TYR A 135 18.77 24.00 -14.94
C TYR A 135 17.56 23.76 -15.83
N GLU A 136 17.44 24.55 -16.90
CA GLU A 136 16.28 24.52 -17.79
C GLU A 136 16.22 23.23 -18.60
N ASP A 137 17.36 22.77 -19.11
CA ASP A 137 17.46 21.50 -19.82
C ASP A 137 17.02 20.32 -18.92
N ILE A 138 17.43 20.32 -17.65
CA ILE A 138 17.00 19.29 -16.69
C ILE A 138 15.51 19.43 -16.41
N ARG A 139 15.01 20.64 -16.15
CA ARG A 139 13.59 20.89 -15.84
C ARG A 139 12.68 20.32 -16.92
N VAL A 140 12.94 20.67 -18.19
CA VAL A 140 12.16 20.19 -19.35
C VAL A 140 12.19 18.66 -19.45
N LYS A 141 13.36 18.03 -19.24
CA LYS A 141 13.48 16.57 -19.28
C LYS A 141 12.76 15.89 -18.13
N ILE A 142 12.89 16.40 -16.91
CA ILE A 142 12.21 15.86 -15.72
C ILE A 142 10.69 15.96 -15.85
N GLU A 143 10.18 17.09 -16.34
CA GLU A 143 8.73 17.28 -16.57
C GLU A 143 8.16 16.29 -17.58
N ALA A 144 8.95 15.91 -18.59
CA ALA A 144 8.55 14.95 -19.61
C ALA A 144 8.63 13.47 -19.18
N ILE A 145 9.25 13.14 -18.04
CA ILE A 145 9.41 11.75 -17.59
C ILE A 145 8.05 11.14 -17.25
N THR A 146 7.75 10.00 -17.87
CA THR A 146 6.69 9.10 -17.41
C THR A 146 7.30 7.98 -16.57
N ILE A 147 6.74 7.74 -15.38
CA ILE A 147 7.27 6.75 -14.44
C ILE A 147 6.82 5.35 -14.85
N SER A 148 7.80 4.44 -14.92
CA SER A 148 7.57 3.01 -15.11
C SER A 148 7.31 2.33 -13.77
N TYR A 149 6.31 1.45 -13.74
CA TYR A 149 5.95 0.65 -12.58
C TYR A 149 5.96 -0.83 -12.96
N ALA A 150 6.48 -1.66 -12.05
CA ALA A 150 6.32 -3.10 -12.14
C ALA A 150 4.88 -3.48 -11.78
N SER A 151 4.11 -3.93 -12.78
CA SER A 151 2.74 -4.41 -12.59
C SER A 151 2.67 -5.70 -11.77
N SER A 152 1.66 -5.81 -10.91
CA SER A 152 1.47 -6.99 -10.05
C SER A 152 0.59 -8.05 -10.71
N HIS A 153 1.06 -8.65 -11.81
CA HIS A 153 0.29 -9.70 -12.53
C HIS A 153 0.37 -11.09 -11.88
N LYS A 154 1.23 -11.27 -10.88
CA LYS A 154 1.39 -12.53 -10.18
C LYS A 154 0.26 -12.74 -9.16
N ILE A 155 -0.31 -13.95 -9.16
CA ILE A 155 -1.21 -14.41 -8.09
C ILE A 155 -0.43 -14.40 -6.76
N SER A 156 -0.72 -13.42 -5.92
CA SER A 156 -0.05 -13.17 -4.65
C SER A 156 -1.02 -12.56 -3.63
N GLY A 157 -0.61 -12.58 -2.36
CA GLY A 157 -1.43 -12.09 -1.26
C GLY A 157 -2.43 -13.11 -0.72
N ALA A 158 -3.30 -12.64 0.18
CA ALA A 158 -4.23 -13.49 0.90
C ALA A 158 -5.40 -13.94 0.01
N LEU A 159 -5.67 -15.25 -0.03
CA LEU A 159 -6.81 -15.81 -0.77
C LEU A 159 -8.15 -15.53 -0.07
N HIS A 160 -8.12 -15.55 1.26
CA HIS A 160 -9.24 -15.22 2.14
C HIS A 160 -8.71 -14.55 3.41
N GLU A 161 -9.57 -13.84 4.12
CA GLU A 161 -9.28 -13.34 5.47
C GLU A 161 -9.14 -14.51 6.46
N GLU A 162 -8.43 -14.30 7.56
CA GLU A 162 -8.16 -15.35 8.56
C GLU A 162 -9.38 -15.67 9.43
N THR A 163 -10.34 -14.74 9.53
CA THR A 163 -11.50 -14.89 10.40
C THR A 163 -12.50 -15.88 9.80
N ALA A 164 -12.78 -16.95 10.56
CA ALA A 164 -13.82 -17.91 10.22
C ALA A 164 -15.20 -17.48 10.76
N TYR A 165 -16.20 -17.52 9.89
CA TYR A 165 -17.59 -17.21 10.21
C TYR A 165 -18.45 -18.48 10.19
N GLY A 166 -19.36 -18.59 11.16
CA GLY A 166 -20.49 -19.53 11.10
C GLY A 166 -21.71 -18.84 10.48
N TYR A 167 -22.54 -19.59 9.77
CA TYR A 167 -23.78 -19.08 9.19
C TYR A 167 -25.00 -19.65 9.92
N SER A 168 -25.96 -18.78 10.26
CA SER A 168 -27.24 -19.16 10.86
C SER A 168 -28.34 -19.05 9.82
N SER A 169 -28.92 -20.18 9.40
CA SER A 169 -30.01 -20.18 8.42
C SER A 169 -31.29 -19.50 8.94
N HIS A 170 -31.54 -19.57 10.25
CA HIS A 170 -32.69 -18.95 10.91
C HIS A 170 -32.59 -17.42 10.86
N ASP A 171 -31.44 -16.87 11.24
CA ASP A 171 -31.21 -15.42 11.30
C ASP A 171 -30.73 -14.84 9.96
N ARG A 172 -30.48 -15.70 8.96
CA ARG A 172 -29.85 -15.40 7.67
C ARG A 172 -28.58 -14.53 7.79
N SER A 173 -27.82 -14.70 8.87
CA SER A 173 -26.67 -13.87 9.20
C SER A 173 -25.43 -14.70 9.55
N PHE A 174 -24.27 -14.05 9.45
CA PHE A 174 -22.98 -14.63 9.83
C PHE A 174 -22.65 -14.28 11.27
N ALA A 175 -21.87 -15.12 11.93
CA ALA A 175 -21.38 -14.86 13.26
C ALA A 175 -19.96 -15.36 13.46
N TYR A 176 -19.19 -14.65 14.28
CA TYR A 176 -17.88 -15.09 14.75
C TYR A 176 -17.76 -14.86 16.27
N ARG A 177 -16.79 -15.52 16.92
CA ARG A 177 -16.54 -15.34 18.35
C ARG A 177 -15.41 -14.36 18.58
N LYS A 178 -15.60 -13.44 19.52
CA LYS A 178 -14.56 -12.49 19.96
C LYS A 178 -14.43 -12.53 21.48
N PRO A 179 -13.19 -12.52 22.03
CA PRO A 179 -12.98 -12.39 23.48
C PRO A 179 -13.58 -11.08 24.02
N LEU A 180 -14.16 -11.13 25.23
CA LEU A 180 -14.75 -9.94 25.86
C LEU A 180 -13.73 -8.81 26.04
N SER A 181 -12.49 -9.15 26.42
CA SER A 181 -11.39 -8.21 26.62
C SER A 181 -10.99 -7.42 25.37
N SER A 182 -11.35 -7.91 24.18
CA SER A 182 -11.00 -7.34 22.88
C SER A 182 -12.19 -6.70 22.17
N LEU A 183 -13.36 -6.64 22.81
CA LEU A 183 -14.52 -5.95 22.26
C LEU A 183 -14.27 -4.44 22.14
N THR A 184 -15.01 -3.82 21.23
CA THR A 184 -15.11 -2.36 21.09
C THR A 184 -16.55 -1.91 21.37
N ASN A 185 -16.75 -0.65 21.73
CA ASN A 185 -18.08 -0.12 22.07
C ASN A 185 -19.10 -0.36 20.94
N ASN A 186 -18.70 -0.17 19.68
CA ASN A 186 -19.55 -0.36 18.50
C ASN A 186 -19.92 -1.84 18.23
N GLU A 187 -19.23 -2.79 18.87
CA GLU A 187 -19.49 -4.23 18.72
C GLU A 187 -20.41 -4.78 19.80
N VAL A 188 -20.56 -4.11 20.94
CA VAL A 188 -21.44 -4.56 22.04
C VAL A 188 -22.88 -4.68 21.54
N GLU A 189 -23.32 -3.73 20.72
CA GLU A 189 -24.64 -3.76 20.10
C GLU A 189 -24.86 -4.95 19.16
N LYS A 190 -23.78 -5.53 18.62
CA LYS A 190 -23.78 -6.63 17.66
C LYS A 190 -23.72 -8.00 18.33
N ILE A 191 -23.73 -8.08 19.66
CA ILE A 191 -23.79 -9.35 20.39
C ILE A 191 -25.10 -10.05 20.01
N ARG A 192 -24.99 -11.28 19.50
CA ARG A 192 -26.12 -12.05 18.98
C ARG A 192 -27.11 -12.47 20.06
N ASP A 193 -26.60 -12.82 21.24
CA ASP A 193 -27.43 -13.27 22.37
C ASP A 193 -27.88 -12.06 23.20
N ASN A 194 -29.18 -11.79 23.21
CA ASN A 194 -29.73 -10.62 23.89
C ASN A 194 -29.55 -10.66 25.41
N LYS A 195 -29.61 -11.83 26.05
CA LYS A 195 -29.41 -11.94 27.51
C LYS A 195 -27.97 -11.61 27.88
N ILE A 196 -27.01 -12.18 27.13
CA ILE A 196 -25.59 -11.88 27.32
C ILE A 196 -25.31 -10.41 27.00
N LYS A 197 -25.94 -9.84 25.97
CA LYS A 197 -25.82 -8.42 25.64
C LYS A 197 -26.23 -7.51 26.80
N GLN A 198 -27.37 -7.78 27.43
CA GLN A 198 -27.83 -7.00 28.60
C GLN A 198 -26.84 -7.12 29.78
N LEU A 199 -26.31 -8.32 30.05
CA LEU A 199 -25.29 -8.50 31.09
C LEU A 199 -24.02 -7.70 30.80
N VAL A 200 -23.57 -7.69 29.55
CA VAL A 200 -22.39 -6.91 29.13
C VAL A 200 -22.65 -5.41 29.27
N LEU A 201 -23.82 -4.91 28.86
CA LEU A 201 -24.20 -3.50 29.02
C LEU A 201 -24.28 -3.07 30.49
N ALA A 202 -24.93 -3.88 31.33
CA ALA A 202 -25.01 -3.63 32.77
C ALA A 202 -23.61 -3.58 33.41
N ARG A 203 -22.73 -4.51 33.03
CA ARG A 203 -21.32 -4.52 33.48
C ARG A 203 -20.56 -3.29 33.01
N ILE A 204 -20.78 -2.81 31.80
CA ILE A 204 -20.13 -1.59 31.28
C ILE A 204 -20.61 -0.35 32.06
N ALA A 205 -21.90 -0.28 32.38
CA ALA A 205 -22.48 0.82 33.16
C ALA A 205 -21.86 0.93 34.57
N GLN A 206 -21.58 -0.21 35.22
CA GLN A 206 -20.90 -0.25 36.53
C GLN A 206 -19.49 0.35 36.52
N PHE A 207 -18.82 0.41 35.38
CA PHE A 207 -17.43 0.88 35.24
C PHE A 207 -17.34 2.23 34.53
N SER A 208 -18.38 3.07 34.66
CA SER A 208 -18.43 4.40 34.05
C SER A 208 -18.15 4.36 32.54
N SER A 209 -18.69 3.36 31.85
CA SER A 209 -18.50 3.14 30.40
C SER A 209 -17.06 2.83 29.95
N ASN A 210 -16.18 2.44 30.87
CA ASN A 210 -14.82 2.02 30.53
C ASN A 210 -14.76 0.52 30.18
N LEU A 211 -14.86 0.22 28.88
CA LEU A 211 -14.91 -1.15 28.35
C LEU A 211 -13.71 -2.02 28.77
N LYS A 212 -12.49 -1.48 28.72
CA LYS A 212 -11.27 -2.23 29.06
C LYS A 212 -11.23 -2.63 30.54
N LYS A 213 -11.68 -1.75 31.44
CA LYS A 213 -11.78 -2.08 32.86
C LYS A 213 -12.93 -3.05 33.13
N ALA A 214 -14.07 -2.84 32.48
CA ALA A 214 -15.27 -3.65 32.68
C ALA A 214 -15.10 -5.12 32.27
N LEU A 215 -14.37 -5.36 31.16
CA LEU A 215 -14.27 -6.67 30.50
C LEU A 215 -12.86 -7.27 30.45
N GLY A 216 -11.84 -6.52 30.89
CA GLY A 216 -10.42 -6.92 30.82
C GLY A 216 -9.84 -7.46 32.12
N ASP A 217 -10.58 -7.42 33.23
CA ASP A 217 -10.10 -7.92 34.53
C ASP A 217 -10.28 -9.44 34.63
N VAL A 218 -9.16 -10.16 34.71
CA VAL A 218 -9.13 -11.63 34.84
C VAL A 218 -9.61 -12.07 36.22
N ASN A 219 -9.41 -11.26 37.26
CA ASN A 219 -9.79 -11.58 38.63
C ASN A 219 -11.25 -11.27 38.94
N ASN A 220 -11.92 -10.54 38.05
CA ASN A 220 -13.33 -10.19 38.17
C ASN A 220 -14.09 -10.49 36.85
N PRO A 221 -14.23 -11.78 36.50
CA PRO A 221 -14.84 -12.19 35.25
C PRO A 221 -16.35 -11.89 35.23
N LEU A 222 -16.87 -11.59 34.04
CA LEU A 222 -18.32 -11.51 33.84
C LEU A 222 -18.92 -12.91 33.92
N MET A 223 -19.80 -13.12 34.90
CA MET A 223 -20.48 -14.40 35.10
C MET A 223 -21.77 -14.47 34.27
N HIS A 224 -22.14 -15.69 33.88
CA HIS A 224 -23.44 -15.97 33.28
C HIS A 224 -24.57 -15.86 34.32
N VAL A 225 -25.82 -15.95 33.86
CA VAL A 225 -27.03 -15.89 34.71
C VAL A 225 -27.03 -16.95 35.84
N ASP A 226 -26.25 -18.01 35.68
CA ASP A 226 -26.10 -19.07 36.68
C ASP A 226 -25.16 -18.71 37.84
N GLY A 227 -24.46 -17.57 37.76
CA GLY A 227 -23.47 -17.12 38.75
C GLY A 227 -22.20 -17.97 38.83
N LYS A 228 -22.06 -19.02 38.00
CA LYS A 228 -20.97 -20.01 38.07
C LYS A 228 -20.11 -20.03 36.82
N THR A 229 -20.69 -19.77 35.66
CA THR A 229 -19.98 -19.92 34.38
C THR A 229 -19.40 -18.57 33.93
N PRO A 230 -18.06 -18.41 33.88
CA PRO A 230 -17.46 -17.17 33.39
C PRO A 230 -17.57 -17.07 31.86
N ILE A 231 -18.09 -15.93 31.38
CA ILE A 231 -18.18 -15.64 29.95
C ILE A 231 -16.82 -15.12 29.47
N LYS A 232 -16.12 -15.91 28.65
CA LYS A 232 -14.81 -15.51 28.10
C LYS A 232 -14.91 -14.83 26.72
N SER A 233 -15.89 -15.24 25.91
CA SER A 233 -16.10 -14.75 24.55
C SER A 233 -17.56 -14.78 24.17
N VAL A 234 -17.95 -13.83 23.33
CA VAL A 234 -19.32 -13.67 22.83
C VAL A 234 -19.39 -13.86 21.33
N ARG A 235 -20.56 -14.24 20.83
CA ARG A 235 -20.84 -14.32 19.38
C ARG A 235 -21.33 -12.96 18.90
N LEU A 236 -20.67 -12.42 17.89
CA LEU A 236 -21.05 -11.18 17.22
C LEU A 236 -21.75 -11.52 15.90
N ALA A 237 -22.95 -10.98 15.70
CA ALA A 237 -23.66 -11.06 14.44
C ALA A 237 -23.09 -10.06 13.43
N VAL A 238 -22.91 -10.50 12.19
CA VAL A 238 -22.36 -9.72 11.09
C VAL A 238 -23.20 -9.98 9.84
N ASN A 239 -23.60 -8.89 9.19
CA ASN A 239 -24.25 -8.94 7.89
C ASN A 239 -23.17 -8.91 6.80
N LEU A 240 -22.75 -10.10 6.34
CA LEU A 240 -21.88 -10.28 5.19
C LEU A 240 -22.71 -10.68 3.97
N ASN A 241 -22.29 -10.22 2.79
CA ASN A 241 -22.88 -10.66 1.53
C ASN A 241 -22.33 -12.07 1.20
N GLN A 242 -23.22 -13.01 0.87
CA GLN A 242 -22.85 -14.38 0.51
C GLN A 242 -21.91 -14.43 -0.70
N ASN A 243 -22.01 -13.47 -1.63
CA ASN A 243 -21.14 -13.39 -2.80
C ASN A 243 -19.70 -12.95 -2.46
N THR A 244 -19.44 -12.49 -1.23
CA THR A 244 -18.13 -12.03 -0.78
C THR A 244 -17.42 -13.00 0.16
N VAL A 245 -18.02 -14.18 0.38
CA VAL A 245 -17.49 -15.22 1.26
C VAL A 245 -17.38 -16.55 0.54
N ARG A 246 -16.34 -17.32 0.89
CA ARG A 246 -16.11 -18.69 0.47
C ARG A 246 -16.57 -19.64 1.56
N GLY A 247 -17.52 -20.52 1.27
CA GLY A 247 -17.84 -21.67 2.12
C GLY A 247 -16.80 -22.77 1.97
N ILE A 248 -16.30 -23.31 3.08
CA ILE A 248 -15.50 -24.53 3.10
C ILE A 248 -16.44 -25.69 3.46
N LYS A 249 -16.42 -26.71 2.61
CA LYS A 249 -17.24 -27.91 2.74
C LYS A 249 -16.55 -28.95 3.62
N ASN A 250 -17.33 -29.67 4.42
CA ASN A 250 -16.87 -30.88 5.09
C ASN A 250 -16.84 -32.07 4.10
N LEU A 251 -16.47 -33.26 4.58
CA LEU A 251 -16.45 -34.50 3.77
C LEU A 251 -17.81 -34.86 3.16
N GLU A 252 -18.90 -34.46 3.81
CA GLU A 252 -20.28 -34.68 3.35
C GLU A 252 -20.76 -33.60 2.35
N GLY A 253 -19.90 -32.64 1.99
CA GLY A 253 -20.22 -31.56 1.06
C GLY A 253 -20.98 -30.37 1.65
N LYS A 254 -21.26 -30.37 2.96
CA LYS A 254 -21.95 -29.28 3.68
C LYS A 254 -20.97 -28.19 4.10
N ASN A 255 -21.34 -26.93 3.87
CA ASN A 255 -20.55 -25.79 4.34
C ASN A 255 -20.52 -25.75 5.87
N TYR A 256 -19.34 -25.83 6.48
CA TYR A 256 -19.17 -25.78 7.94
C TYR A 256 -18.59 -24.45 8.43
N LYS A 257 -17.81 -23.75 7.59
CA LYS A 257 -17.24 -22.42 7.87
C LYS A 257 -17.20 -21.57 6.61
N PHE A 258 -17.27 -20.26 6.81
CA PHE A 258 -17.19 -19.26 5.74
C PHE A 258 -16.04 -18.30 6.01
N PHE A 259 -15.34 -17.91 4.96
CA PHE A 259 -14.25 -16.94 5.02
C PHE A 259 -14.48 -15.85 3.99
N LYS A 260 -14.30 -14.59 4.37
CA LYS A 260 -14.37 -13.49 3.42
C LYS A 260 -13.19 -13.56 2.45
N TYR A 261 -13.40 -13.23 1.18
CA TYR A 261 -12.29 -13.14 0.22
C TYR A 261 -11.24 -12.12 0.68
N GLY A 262 -9.97 -12.44 0.43
CA GLY A 262 -8.84 -11.63 0.89
C GLY A 262 -8.59 -10.49 -0.08
N ASN A 263 -7.67 -10.71 -1.02
CA ASN A 263 -7.28 -9.72 -2.01
C ASN A 263 -8.00 -9.93 -3.35
N ASN A 264 -8.16 -8.85 -4.10
CA ASN A 264 -8.50 -8.88 -5.52
C ASN A 264 -7.21 -9.07 -6.33
N HIS A 265 -7.27 -9.86 -7.40
CA HIS A 265 -6.15 -10.04 -8.33
C HIS A 265 -6.17 -8.95 -9.40
N HIS A 266 -7.30 -8.82 -10.08
CA HIS A 266 -7.49 -7.88 -11.19
C HIS A 266 -8.97 -7.56 -11.37
N VAL A 267 -9.25 -6.60 -12.23
CA VAL A 267 -10.60 -6.31 -12.73
C VAL A 267 -10.62 -6.48 -14.25
N GLU A 268 -11.60 -7.23 -14.75
CA GLU A 268 -11.88 -7.41 -16.17
C GLU A 268 -12.87 -6.32 -16.59
N ILE A 269 -12.47 -5.42 -17.49
CA ILE A 269 -13.33 -4.39 -18.04
C ILE A 269 -13.96 -4.93 -19.33
N ILE A 270 -15.29 -4.98 -19.33
CA ILE A 270 -16.10 -5.47 -20.44
C ILE A 270 -17.02 -4.37 -20.94
N GLU A 271 -17.39 -4.44 -22.22
CA GLU A 271 -18.29 -3.48 -22.87
C GLU A 271 -19.41 -4.20 -23.60
N ASN A 272 -20.64 -3.74 -23.42
CA ASN A 272 -21.79 -4.24 -24.13
C ASN A 272 -21.75 -3.76 -25.57
N ILE A 273 -21.91 -4.68 -26.53
CA ILE A 273 -21.77 -4.39 -27.96
C ILE A 273 -22.89 -3.46 -28.46
N ASN A 274 -24.10 -3.58 -27.91
CA ASN A 274 -25.26 -2.83 -28.38
C ASN A 274 -25.38 -1.46 -27.68
N THR A 275 -25.15 -1.40 -26.37
CA THR A 275 -25.37 -0.18 -25.57
C THR A 275 -24.09 0.61 -25.33
N SER A 276 -22.92 0.05 -25.69
CA SER A 276 -21.61 0.55 -25.29
C SER A 276 -21.46 0.71 -23.76
N GLU A 277 -22.27 0.05 -22.94
CA GLU A 277 -22.14 0.10 -21.47
C GLU A 277 -20.87 -0.64 -21.04
N ARG A 278 -20.03 -0.03 -20.20
CA ARG A 278 -18.86 -0.67 -19.59
C ARG A 278 -19.13 -1.12 -18.16
N ARG A 279 -18.65 -2.32 -17.83
CA ARG A 279 -18.68 -2.90 -16.48
C ARG A 279 -17.29 -3.42 -16.12
N GLY A 280 -16.96 -3.38 -14.83
CA GLY A 280 -15.77 -4.04 -14.32
C GLY A 280 -16.14 -5.23 -13.44
N LEU A 281 -15.63 -6.40 -13.80
CA LEU A 281 -15.80 -7.65 -13.08
C LEU A 281 -14.55 -7.91 -12.25
N PHE A 282 -14.67 -7.88 -10.93
CA PHE A 282 -13.52 -8.14 -10.05
C PHE A 282 -13.27 -9.63 -9.91
N VAL A 283 -12.02 -10.02 -10.13
CA VAL A 283 -11.55 -11.38 -9.93
C VAL A 283 -10.73 -11.44 -8.66
N THR A 284 -11.18 -12.25 -7.71
CA THR A 284 -10.48 -12.43 -6.42
C THR A 284 -9.21 -13.25 -6.60
N ALA A 285 -8.23 -13.12 -5.69
CA ALA A 285 -7.01 -13.91 -5.73
C ALA A 285 -7.27 -15.42 -5.67
N ILE A 286 -8.30 -15.84 -4.91
CA ILE A 286 -8.70 -17.26 -4.82
C ILE A 286 -9.36 -17.77 -6.10
N GLU A 287 -10.11 -16.92 -6.80
CA GLU A 287 -10.69 -17.25 -8.09
C GLU A 287 -9.61 -17.36 -9.16
N ALA A 288 -8.71 -16.38 -9.25
CA ALA A 288 -7.53 -16.44 -10.12
C ALA A 288 -6.69 -17.70 -9.86
N ALA A 289 -6.48 -18.05 -8.59
CA ALA A 289 -5.79 -19.29 -8.21
C ALA A 289 -6.54 -20.55 -8.63
N LYS A 290 -7.87 -20.58 -8.49
CA LYS A 290 -8.72 -21.70 -8.94
C LYS A 290 -8.61 -21.89 -10.45
N ARG A 291 -8.78 -20.81 -11.23
CA ARG A 291 -8.66 -20.80 -12.69
C ARG A 291 -7.31 -21.39 -13.13
N ALA A 292 -6.21 -20.87 -12.60
CA ALA A 292 -4.86 -21.30 -12.98
C ALA A 292 -4.50 -22.73 -12.54
N ARG A 293 -4.90 -23.13 -11.32
CA ARG A 293 -4.38 -24.37 -10.69
C ARG A 293 -5.30 -25.56 -10.84
N ILE A 294 -6.61 -25.34 -10.70
CA ILE A 294 -7.62 -26.40 -10.67
C ILE A 294 -8.29 -26.50 -12.03
N ASP A 295 -8.87 -25.40 -12.51
CA ASP A 295 -9.66 -25.41 -13.75
C ASP A 295 -8.75 -25.46 -15.01
N LYS A 296 -7.45 -25.14 -14.85
CA LYS A 296 -6.44 -25.07 -15.92
C LYS A 296 -6.84 -24.14 -17.08
N THR A 297 -7.57 -23.07 -16.75
CA THR A 297 -7.97 -22.03 -17.69
C THR A 297 -7.06 -20.79 -17.56
N GLY A 298 -7.20 -19.85 -18.49
CA GLY A 298 -6.59 -18.53 -18.37
C GLY A 298 -7.02 -17.83 -17.08
N ILE A 299 -6.10 -17.06 -16.49
CA ILE A 299 -6.39 -16.26 -15.27
C ILE A 299 -7.40 -15.15 -15.60
N ILE A 300 -7.17 -14.46 -16.71
CA ILE A 300 -8.05 -13.43 -17.28
C ILE A 300 -8.97 -14.13 -18.27
N LEU A 301 -10.27 -13.98 -18.07
CA LEU A 301 -11.27 -14.42 -19.05
C LEU A 301 -11.49 -13.30 -20.07
N ARG A 302 -11.56 -13.69 -21.35
CA ARG A 302 -11.77 -12.76 -22.47
C ARG A 302 -13.13 -12.95 -23.14
N GLU A 303 -13.79 -14.07 -22.84
CA GLU A 303 -15.11 -14.41 -23.36
C GLU A 303 -16.15 -14.16 -22.27
N HIS A 304 -17.10 -13.26 -22.55
CA HIS A 304 -18.15 -12.86 -21.60
C HIS A 304 -19.56 -13.03 -22.21
N GLY A 305 -19.73 -14.05 -23.03
CA GLY A 305 -20.96 -14.31 -23.78
C GLY A 305 -21.03 -13.50 -25.08
N THR A 306 -22.22 -13.50 -25.70
CA THR A 306 -22.45 -12.91 -27.03
C THR A 306 -22.67 -11.40 -27.01
N GLU A 307 -23.12 -10.84 -25.88
CA GLU A 307 -23.47 -9.42 -25.77
C GLU A 307 -22.33 -8.53 -25.23
N TRP A 308 -21.30 -9.13 -24.65
CA TRP A 308 -20.22 -8.43 -23.96
C TRP A 308 -18.87 -8.78 -24.57
N ARG A 309 -18.13 -7.74 -24.97
CA ARG A 309 -16.74 -7.87 -25.42
C ARG A 309 -15.79 -7.50 -24.29
N PHE A 310 -14.70 -8.24 -24.17
CA PHE A 310 -13.57 -7.87 -23.32
C PHE A 310 -12.87 -6.62 -23.88
N VAL A 311 -12.56 -5.66 -23.02
CA VAL A 311 -11.86 -4.43 -23.38
C VAL A 311 -10.42 -4.46 -22.89
N MET A 312 -10.23 -4.74 -21.60
CA MET A 312 -8.92 -4.82 -20.95
C MET A 312 -9.05 -5.45 -19.57
N SER A 313 -7.93 -5.82 -18.99
CA SER A 313 -7.76 -6.22 -17.60
C SER A 313 -6.87 -5.21 -16.89
N LEU A 314 -7.18 -4.89 -15.64
CA LEU A 314 -6.37 -3.98 -14.83
C LEU A 314 -5.93 -4.66 -13.53
N CYS A 315 -4.62 -4.68 -13.30
CA CYS A 315 -3.96 -5.09 -12.07
C CYS A 315 -3.43 -3.87 -11.30
N ILE A 316 -3.05 -4.07 -10.03
CA ILE A 316 -2.31 -3.04 -9.29
C ILE A 316 -1.02 -2.71 -10.03
N ASN A 317 -0.73 -1.41 -10.10
CA ASN A 317 0.37 -0.78 -10.83
C ASN A 317 0.27 -0.81 -12.36
N ASP A 318 -0.81 -1.34 -12.95
CA ASP A 318 -1.04 -1.12 -14.38
C ASP A 318 -1.23 0.37 -14.68
N MET A 319 -0.73 0.78 -15.84
CA MET A 319 -0.81 2.15 -16.31
C MET A 319 -2.00 2.33 -17.25
N VAL A 320 -2.70 3.44 -17.11
CA VAL A 320 -3.86 3.80 -17.93
C VAL A 320 -3.79 5.26 -18.34
N GLU A 321 -4.25 5.55 -19.55
CA GLU A 321 -4.44 6.92 -20.02
C GLU A 321 -5.90 7.33 -19.80
N ILE A 322 -6.09 8.39 -19.02
CA ILE A 322 -7.39 9.04 -18.83
C ILE A 322 -7.45 10.24 -19.75
N GLN A 323 -8.57 10.38 -20.46
CA GLN A 323 -8.88 11.61 -21.20
C GLN A 323 -9.64 12.57 -20.29
N ASP A 324 -9.06 13.73 -20.03
CA ASP A 324 -9.62 14.76 -19.17
C ASP A 324 -9.56 16.12 -19.90
N ASN A 325 -10.73 16.66 -20.26
CA ASN A 325 -10.85 17.91 -21.04
C ASN A 325 -9.99 17.94 -22.32
N GLY A 326 -9.90 16.80 -23.03
CA GLY A 326 -9.10 16.66 -24.25
C GLY A 326 -7.62 16.39 -24.03
N ILE A 327 -7.12 16.54 -22.79
CA ILE A 327 -5.72 16.25 -22.43
C ILE A 327 -5.63 14.80 -21.95
N LYS A 328 -4.66 14.06 -22.50
CA LYS A 328 -4.35 12.70 -22.05
C LYS A 328 -3.40 12.78 -20.87
N LYS A 329 -3.78 12.15 -19.76
CA LYS A 329 -2.97 12.06 -18.54
C LYS A 329 -2.75 10.59 -18.18
N CYS A 330 -1.52 10.25 -17.78
CA CYS A 330 -1.17 8.90 -17.36
C CYS A 330 -1.40 8.70 -15.85
N TYR A 331 -2.09 7.63 -15.51
CA TYR A 331 -2.37 7.22 -14.14
C TYR A 331 -1.94 5.77 -13.94
N ARG A 332 -1.58 5.44 -12.70
CA ARG A 332 -1.39 4.05 -12.25
C ARG A 332 -2.61 3.59 -11.47
N VAL A 333 -2.93 2.31 -11.57
CA VAL A 333 -3.91 1.66 -10.70
C VAL A 333 -3.31 1.47 -9.31
N GLN A 334 -3.79 2.22 -8.32
CA GLN A 334 -3.30 2.16 -6.94
C GLN A 334 -4.06 1.11 -6.11
N ASN A 335 -5.38 1.01 -6.30
CA ASN A 335 -6.23 0.11 -5.53
C ASN A 335 -7.50 -0.28 -6.29
N MET A 336 -8.13 -1.38 -5.89
CA MET A 336 -9.31 -1.96 -6.53
C MET A 336 -10.22 -2.63 -5.50
N SER A 337 -11.50 -2.27 -5.50
CA SER A 337 -12.51 -2.81 -4.59
C SER A 337 -13.81 -3.15 -5.32
N GLY A 338 -14.21 -4.42 -5.22
CA GLY A 338 -15.49 -4.94 -5.68
C GLY A 338 -16.48 -5.30 -4.58
N GLY A 339 -16.28 -4.78 -3.36
CA GLY A 339 -17.09 -5.12 -2.18
C GLY A 339 -18.50 -4.50 -2.23
N LYS A 340 -18.78 -3.57 -1.31
CA LYS A 340 -20.10 -2.88 -1.26
C LYS A 340 -20.34 -1.95 -2.44
N GLN A 341 -19.26 -1.42 -3.02
CA GLN A 341 -19.29 -0.50 -4.17
C GLN A 341 -18.10 -0.80 -5.07
N PHE A 342 -18.33 -0.78 -6.38
CA PHE A 342 -17.29 -0.83 -7.39
C PHE A 342 -16.43 0.44 -7.30
N GLU A 343 -15.12 0.26 -7.09
CA GLU A 343 -14.17 1.37 -7.09
C GLU A 343 -12.80 0.91 -7.61
N ILE A 344 -12.26 1.61 -8.61
CA ILE A 344 -10.85 1.56 -8.98
C ILE A 344 -10.24 2.91 -8.62
N THR A 345 -9.21 2.89 -7.78
CA THR A 345 -8.47 4.09 -7.37
C THR A 345 -7.25 4.24 -8.27
N LEU A 346 -7.21 5.35 -9.01
CA LEU A 346 -6.12 5.74 -9.88
C LEU A 346 -5.32 6.86 -9.23
N LYS A 347 -4.01 6.88 -9.46
CA LYS A 347 -3.10 7.91 -8.96
C LYS A 347 -2.18 8.39 -10.08
N GLN A 348 -1.81 9.66 -10.11
CA GLN A 348 -0.89 10.16 -11.14
C GLN A 348 0.42 9.38 -11.09
N HIS A 349 1.02 9.12 -12.25
CA HIS A 349 2.19 8.24 -12.34
C HIS A 349 3.41 8.76 -11.57
N HIS A 350 3.53 10.06 -11.35
CA HIS A 350 4.67 10.63 -10.63
C HIS A 350 4.42 10.76 -9.13
N ASP A 351 3.20 10.60 -8.64
CA ASP A 351 2.89 10.79 -7.21
C ASP A 351 3.37 9.59 -6.36
N ALA A 352 4.26 9.89 -5.43
CA ALA A 352 4.92 8.98 -4.52
C ALA A 352 4.28 8.88 -3.12
N LEU A 353 3.24 9.67 -2.84
CA LEU A 353 2.56 9.62 -1.54
C LEU A 353 1.86 8.27 -1.38
N SER A 354 2.07 7.66 -0.21
CA SER A 354 1.46 6.38 0.14
C SER A 354 -0.03 6.50 0.52
N ASP A 355 -0.52 7.73 0.74
CA ASP A 355 -1.92 7.98 1.04
C ASP A 355 -2.81 7.52 -0.12
N ARG A 356 -3.90 6.84 0.24
CA ARG A 356 -4.88 6.24 -0.69
C ARG A 356 -5.99 7.20 -1.10
N ASN A 357 -6.09 8.35 -0.46
CA ASN A 357 -7.16 9.31 -0.67
C ASN A 357 -6.65 10.59 -1.35
N GLU A 358 -5.44 11.04 -1.01
CA GLU A 358 -4.86 12.26 -1.58
C GLU A 358 -4.47 12.08 -3.06
N ASN A 359 -4.79 13.09 -3.88
CA ASN A 359 -4.48 13.18 -5.31
C ASN A 359 -4.92 11.95 -6.12
N THR A 360 -6.04 11.33 -5.72
CA THR A 360 -6.58 10.15 -6.38
C THR A 360 -7.77 10.47 -7.29
N LEU A 361 -7.85 9.76 -8.41
CA LEU A 361 -9.01 9.73 -9.29
C LEU A 361 -9.75 8.41 -9.06
N ARG A 362 -11.04 8.48 -8.73
CA ARG A 362 -11.85 7.29 -8.41
C ARG A 362 -12.81 6.95 -9.53
N ILE A 363 -12.73 5.72 -10.03
CA ILE A 363 -13.61 5.18 -11.07
C ILE A 363 -14.70 4.35 -10.39
N ARG A 364 -15.95 4.82 -10.42
CA ARG A 364 -17.06 4.20 -9.67
C ARG A 364 -18.27 3.85 -10.52
N SER A 365 -18.36 4.39 -11.74
CA SER A 365 -19.50 4.23 -12.63
C SER A 365 -19.09 3.85 -14.05
N ASN A 366 -20.05 3.38 -14.85
CA ASN A 366 -19.87 3.18 -16.30
C ASN A 366 -19.28 4.43 -16.99
N LYS A 367 -19.82 5.62 -16.67
CA LYS A 367 -19.32 6.89 -17.22
C LYS A 367 -17.85 7.12 -16.87
N ASP A 368 -17.42 6.76 -15.66
CA ASP A 368 -16.03 6.90 -15.25
C ASP A 368 -15.13 5.90 -15.97
N ILE A 369 -15.56 4.64 -16.12
CA ILE A 369 -14.79 3.59 -16.81
C ILE A 369 -14.53 4.00 -18.27
N LYS A 370 -15.48 4.68 -18.92
CA LYS A 370 -15.31 5.20 -20.29
C LYS A 370 -14.24 6.30 -20.39
N ARG A 371 -13.87 6.98 -19.29
CA ARG A 371 -12.78 7.96 -19.28
C ARG A 371 -11.41 7.31 -19.46
N ILE A 372 -11.31 6.01 -19.16
CA ILE A 372 -10.12 5.21 -19.46
C ILE A 372 -10.07 4.99 -20.97
N SER A 373 -9.18 5.74 -21.62
CA SER A 373 -9.01 5.69 -23.07
C SER A 373 -8.31 4.42 -23.52
N ARG A 374 -7.23 4.03 -22.83
CA ARG A 374 -6.50 2.78 -23.05
C ARG A 374 -5.65 2.41 -21.85
N LYS A 375 -5.28 1.13 -21.78
CA LYS A 375 -4.20 0.62 -20.94
C LYS A 375 -2.86 0.85 -21.66
N THR A 376 -1.85 1.24 -20.91
CA THR A 376 -0.50 1.48 -21.45
C THR A 376 0.54 0.68 -20.67
N PHE A 377 1.67 0.43 -21.33
CA PHE A 377 2.86 -0.12 -20.71
C PHE A 377 3.99 0.89 -20.86
N ILE A 378 4.59 1.25 -19.73
CA ILE A 378 5.76 2.14 -19.70
C ILE A 378 6.98 1.28 -19.42
N ASP A 379 7.87 1.15 -20.41
CA ASP A 379 9.10 0.37 -20.21
C ASP A 379 10.03 1.05 -19.19
N PRO A 380 11.09 0.36 -18.70
CA PRO A 380 12.01 0.95 -17.72
C PRO A 380 12.72 2.23 -18.18
N LEU A 381 12.70 2.55 -19.48
CA LEU A 381 13.28 3.76 -20.06
C LEU A 381 12.26 4.91 -20.16
N GLY A 382 10.99 4.67 -19.86
CA GLY A 382 9.92 5.65 -19.92
C GLY A 382 9.18 5.68 -21.27
N ASN A 383 9.45 4.74 -22.18
CA ASN A 383 8.74 4.67 -23.45
C ASN A 383 7.32 4.15 -23.25
N ASN A 384 6.35 4.83 -23.84
CA ASN A 384 4.92 4.53 -23.70
C ASN A 384 4.42 3.68 -24.87
N PHE A 385 4.00 2.46 -24.57
CA PHE A 385 3.42 1.52 -25.53
C PHE A 385 1.94 1.28 -25.21
N ALA A 386 1.14 1.10 -26.26
CA ALA A 386 -0.21 0.59 -26.09
C ALA A 386 -0.15 -0.87 -25.60
N CYS A 387 -0.89 -1.17 -24.53
CA CYS A 387 -1.06 -2.54 -24.06
C CYS A 387 -2.37 -3.06 -24.65
N ASN A 388 -2.26 -3.89 -25.68
CA ASN A 388 -3.40 -4.64 -26.19
C ASN A 388 -3.48 -5.91 -25.35
N ASP A 389 -4.41 -5.92 -24.39
CA ASP A 389 -4.69 -7.15 -23.65
C ASP A 389 -5.25 -8.18 -24.61
#